data_AF-A0A7R9ZGF7-F1
#
_entry.id   AF-A0A7R9ZGF7-F1
#
_cell.length_a   1.000
_cell.length_b   1.000
_cell.length_c   1.000
_cell.angle_alpha   90.00
_cell.angle_beta   90.00
_cell.angle_gamma   90.00
#
_symmetry.space_group_name_H-M   'P 1'
#
loop_
_entity.id
_entity.type
_entity.pdbx_description
1 polymer ?
#
loop_
_entity_poly.entity_id
_entity_poly.type
_entity_poly.pdbx_seq_one_letter_code
_entity_poly.pdbx_strand_id
1 'polypeptide(L)'
;SLSHLPPSIASQSRLLLIRPRTGKKRKMKFSALAALALTAAPAAAEVYFKEQFNDDGWADRWTIPSDWKSKSEMGEWKHTAGEWYGDEADKGIQTSEDARFYGASAKLEKTFNSSDGK
;
A
#
# COMPACT_ATOMS: atom_id res chain seq x y z
N SER A 1 70.36 -31.12 -71.67
CA SER A 1 69.29 -31.99 -72.17
C SER A 1 68.36 -32.32 -71.01
N LEU A 2 67.06 -32.31 -71.28
CA LEU A 2 65.90 -32.57 -70.40
C LEU A 2 65.52 -31.48 -69.37
N SER A 3 64.54 -30.71 -69.84
CA SER A 3 63.47 -30.04 -69.10
C SER A 3 62.85 -30.88 -67.97
N HIS A 4 62.48 -30.23 -66.87
CA HIS A 4 61.07 -30.15 -66.41
C HIS A 4 60.97 -29.31 -65.11
N LEU A 5 60.05 -28.34 -65.14
CA LEU A 5 59.75 -27.39 -64.08
C LEU A 5 59.02 -28.07 -62.90
N PRO A 6 59.27 -27.68 -61.64
CA PRO A 6 58.39 -28.05 -60.52
C PRO A 6 57.16 -27.12 -60.42
N PRO A 7 55.98 -27.64 -60.05
CA PRO A 7 54.73 -26.88 -60.04
C PRO A 7 54.46 -26.10 -58.74
N SER A 8 53.86 -24.93 -58.95
CA SER A 8 52.75 -24.33 -58.21
C SER A 8 52.86 -24.10 -56.69
N ILE A 9 53.00 -22.82 -56.35
CA ILE A 9 52.71 -22.22 -55.04
C ILE A 9 51.23 -22.46 -54.71
N ALA A 10 50.96 -23.42 -53.81
CA ALA A 10 49.65 -23.55 -53.19
C ALA A 10 49.63 -22.72 -51.89
N SER A 11 49.18 -21.47 -52.01
CA SER A 11 48.81 -20.60 -50.89
C SER A 11 47.69 -21.26 -50.08
N GLN A 12 48.06 -21.88 -48.95
CA GLN A 12 47.08 -22.42 -48.00
C GLN A 12 46.45 -21.28 -47.21
N SER A 13 45.42 -20.67 -47.78
CA SER A 13 44.50 -19.79 -47.06
C SER A 13 43.75 -20.61 -46.01
N ARG A 14 44.25 -20.60 -44.77
CA ARG A 14 43.61 -21.25 -43.62
C ARG A 14 42.37 -20.45 -43.25
N LEU A 15 41.22 -20.80 -43.85
CA LEU A 15 39.92 -20.26 -43.50
C LEU A 15 39.58 -20.70 -42.06
N LEU A 16 39.77 -19.81 -41.08
CA LEU A 16 39.33 -19.99 -39.71
C LEU A 16 37.80 -20.03 -39.70
N LEU A 17 37.23 -21.23 -39.79
CA LEU A 17 35.81 -21.46 -39.66
C LEU A 17 35.41 -21.25 -38.19
N ILE A 18 35.11 -20.02 -37.80
CA ILE A 18 34.48 -19.72 -36.51
C ILE A 18 33.08 -20.33 -36.55
N ARG A 19 32.93 -21.49 -35.91
CA ARG A 19 31.62 -22.14 -35.75
C ARG A 19 30.73 -21.22 -34.90
N PRO A 20 29.54 -20.80 -35.39
CA PRO A 20 28.63 -20.02 -34.58
C PRO A 20 28.12 -20.88 -33.42
N ARG A 21 28.35 -20.42 -32.17
CA ARG A 21 27.76 -21.00 -30.97
C ARG A 21 26.26 -20.70 -30.99
N THR A 22 25.46 -21.65 -31.44
CA THR A 22 23.99 -21.56 -31.37
C THR A 22 23.54 -21.63 -29.91
N GLY A 23 23.29 -20.46 -29.31
CA GLY A 23 22.64 -20.37 -28.00
C GLY A 23 21.18 -20.81 -28.10
N LYS A 24 20.80 -21.85 -27.36
CA LYS A 24 19.40 -22.29 -27.25
C LYS A 24 18.59 -21.20 -26.55
N LYS A 25 17.73 -20.50 -27.30
CA LYS A 25 16.84 -19.45 -26.76
C LYS A 25 15.91 -20.09 -25.72
N ARG A 26 16.08 -19.72 -24.44
CA ARG A 26 15.15 -20.13 -23.37
C ARG A 26 13.86 -19.34 -23.55
N LYS A 27 12.76 -20.03 -23.91
CA LYS A 27 11.42 -19.44 -23.89
C LYS A 27 11.03 -19.24 -22.43
N MET A 28 10.89 -17.99 -21.99
CA MET A 28 10.39 -17.66 -20.66
C MET A 28 8.95 -18.17 -20.54
N LYS A 29 8.69 -19.04 -19.58
CA LYS A 29 7.35 -19.62 -19.34
C LYS A 29 6.51 -18.62 -18.52
N PHE A 30 5.92 -17.64 -19.21
CA PHE A 30 4.95 -16.70 -18.61
C PHE A 30 3.71 -17.40 -18.03
N SER A 31 3.45 -18.67 -18.38
CA SER A 31 2.35 -19.47 -17.83
C SER A 31 2.33 -19.57 -16.31
N ALA A 32 3.49 -19.62 -15.64
CA ALA A 32 3.52 -19.76 -14.18
C ALA A 32 3.07 -18.48 -13.46
N LEU A 33 3.45 -17.31 -13.98
CA LEU A 33 2.97 -16.02 -13.45
C LEU A 33 1.47 -15.81 -13.71
N ALA A 34 1.01 -16.17 -14.91
CA ALA A 34 -0.41 -16.08 -15.26
C ALA A 34 -1.28 -17.00 -14.38
N ALA A 35 -0.78 -18.19 -14.04
CA ALA A 35 -1.48 -19.12 -13.15
C ALA A 35 -1.59 -18.60 -11.71
N LEU A 36 -0.54 -17.96 -11.18
CA LEU A 36 -0.54 -17.40 -9.82
C LEU A 36 -1.47 -16.19 -9.68
N ALA A 37 -1.55 -15.34 -10.70
CA ALA A 37 -2.49 -14.22 -10.74
C ALA A 37 -3.96 -14.68 -10.75
N LEU A 38 -4.23 -15.87 -11.31
CA LEU A 38 -5.59 -16.44 -11.38
C LEU A 38 -6.11 -16.95 -10.03
N THR A 39 -5.23 -17.20 -9.06
CA THR A 39 -5.60 -17.71 -7.72
C THR A 39 -5.74 -16.62 -6.66
N ALA A 40 -5.45 -15.36 -6.99
CA ALA A 40 -5.60 -14.25 -6.05
C ALA A 40 -7.08 -13.89 -5.89
N ALA A 41 -7.70 -14.36 -4.81
CA ALA A 41 -9.03 -13.90 -4.42
C ALA A 41 -8.93 -12.48 -3.82
N PRO A 42 -9.80 -11.53 -4.21
CA PRO A 42 -9.85 -10.24 -3.56
C PRO A 42 -10.37 -10.40 -2.13
N ALA A 43 -9.60 -9.93 -1.14
CA ALA A 43 -10.08 -9.76 0.22
C ALA A 43 -10.84 -8.43 0.30
N ALA A 44 -12.13 -8.49 0.61
CA ALA A 44 -12.92 -7.29 0.89
C ALA A 44 -12.85 -6.97 2.39
N ALA A 45 -12.45 -5.74 2.73
CA ALA A 45 -12.50 -5.23 4.09
C ALA A 45 -13.64 -4.21 4.19
N GLU A 46 -14.56 -4.42 5.12
CA GLU A 46 -15.62 -3.46 5.42
C GLU A 46 -15.19 -2.52 6.56
N VAL A 47 -15.35 -1.21 6.35
CA VAL A 47 -15.05 -0.19 7.35
C VAL A 47 -16.35 0.24 8.03
N TYR A 48 -16.55 -0.18 9.28
CA TYR A 48 -17.77 0.13 10.05
C TYR A 48 -17.77 1.54 10.66
N PHE A 49 -16.59 2.10 10.92
CA PHE A 49 -16.43 3.44 11.44
C PHE A 49 -15.07 4.01 11.01
N LYS A 50 -15.06 5.28 10.64
CA LYS A 50 -13.84 6.04 10.37
C LYS A 50 -14.07 7.49 10.76
N GLU A 51 -13.22 7.99 11.64
CA GLU A 51 -13.11 9.41 11.94
C GLU A 51 -11.65 9.82 11.73
N GLN A 52 -11.45 11.00 11.16
CA GLN A 52 -10.12 11.56 10.90
C GLN A 52 -9.98 12.96 11.49
N PHE A 53 -11.09 13.58 11.93
CA PHE A 53 -11.11 14.94 12.47
C PHE A 53 -10.43 15.96 11.52
N ASN A 54 -10.54 15.76 10.22
CA ASN A 54 -9.92 16.63 9.22
C ASN A 54 -10.82 17.82 8.81
N ASP A 55 -12.00 17.95 9.41
CA ASP A 55 -12.98 19.00 9.16
C ASP A 55 -13.69 19.42 10.46
N ASP A 56 -14.23 20.64 10.47
CA ASP A 56 -14.98 21.19 11.62
C ASP A 56 -16.34 20.50 11.84
N GLY A 57 -16.84 19.75 10.84
CA GLY A 57 -18.08 18.99 10.91
C GLY A 57 -18.02 17.76 11.83
N TRP A 58 -16.87 17.52 12.49
CA TRP A 58 -16.78 16.51 13.55
C TRP A 58 -17.80 16.77 14.67
N ALA A 59 -18.10 18.04 14.98
CA ALA A 59 -19.03 18.40 16.04
C ALA A 59 -20.49 17.97 15.76
N ASP A 60 -20.84 17.77 14.49
CA ASP A 60 -22.14 17.23 14.09
C ASP A 60 -22.19 15.69 14.17
N ARG A 61 -21.03 15.03 14.01
CA ARG A 61 -20.89 13.57 14.05
C ARG A 61 -20.76 13.02 15.47
N TRP A 62 -20.24 13.83 16.38
CA TRP A 62 -19.98 13.47 17.77
C TRP A 62 -20.96 14.16 18.71
N THR A 63 -21.67 13.37 19.50
CA THR A 63 -22.62 13.87 20.50
C THR A 63 -21.95 13.93 21.86
N ILE A 64 -22.06 15.08 22.52
CA ILE A 64 -21.68 15.25 23.93
C ILE A 64 -22.89 14.87 24.80
N PRO A 65 -22.76 13.91 25.74
CA PRO A 65 -23.87 13.45 26.56
C PRO A 65 -24.34 14.55 27.53
N SER A 66 -25.63 14.90 27.47
CA SER A 66 -26.25 15.93 28.33
C SER A 66 -26.73 15.43 29.68
N ASP A 67 -27.00 14.13 29.81
CA ASP A 67 -27.87 13.62 30.89
C ASP A 67 -27.09 13.03 32.07
N TRP A 68 -25.84 12.62 31.86
CA TRP A 68 -25.04 11.92 32.89
C TRP A 68 -24.29 12.86 33.84
N LYS A 69 -24.04 14.12 33.42
CA LYS A 69 -23.34 15.17 34.17
C LYS A 69 -23.87 16.55 33.82
N SER A 70 -23.78 17.49 34.76
CA SER A 70 -24.17 18.87 34.51
C SER A 70 -23.20 19.56 33.54
N LYS A 71 -23.69 20.54 32.77
CA LYS A 71 -22.86 21.34 31.85
C LYS A 71 -21.67 22.01 32.57
N SER A 72 -21.85 22.37 33.84
CA SER A 72 -20.81 22.98 34.67
C SER A 72 -19.76 22.01 35.19
N GLU A 73 -19.92 20.69 35.01
CA GLU A 73 -18.94 19.67 35.38
C GLU A 73 -18.28 19.03 34.15
N MET A 74 -18.93 19.16 32.98
CA MET A 74 -18.39 18.72 31.69
C MET A 74 -17.28 19.67 31.23
N GLY A 75 -16.23 19.10 30.65
CA GLY A 75 -15.13 19.85 30.06
C GLY A 75 -15.37 20.16 28.59
N GLU A 76 -14.77 21.24 28.11
CA GLU A 76 -14.85 21.62 26.70
C GLU A 76 -13.85 20.85 25.83
N TRP A 77 -14.29 20.45 24.63
CA TRP A 77 -13.45 19.83 23.61
C TRP A 77 -12.88 20.88 22.65
N LYS A 78 -11.59 20.78 22.35
CA LYS A 78 -10.92 21.60 21.33
C LYS A 78 -10.58 20.76 20.11
N HIS A 79 -10.76 21.31 18.92
CA HIS A 79 -10.32 20.70 17.66
C HIS A 79 -9.00 21.32 17.23
N THR A 80 -7.91 20.59 17.36
CA THR A 80 -6.56 21.15 17.23
C THR A 80 -5.54 20.07 16.89
N ALA A 81 -4.45 20.47 16.23
CA ALA A 81 -3.26 19.63 16.00
C ALA A 81 -2.30 19.64 17.22
N GLY A 82 -2.56 20.49 18.21
CA GLY A 82 -1.71 20.66 19.38
C GLY A 82 -0.53 21.62 19.12
N GLU A 83 0.43 21.64 20.04
CA GLU A 83 1.60 22.51 19.96
C GLU A 83 2.63 22.01 18.93
N TRP A 84 2.73 20.69 18.76
CA TRP A 84 3.70 20.04 17.89
C TRP A 84 2.98 19.03 16.99
N TYR A 85 3.12 19.20 15.67
CA TYR A 85 2.43 18.37 14.67
C TYR A 85 3.26 18.21 13.39
N GLY A 86 2.93 17.20 12.61
CA GLY A 86 3.55 16.95 11.29
C GLY A 86 2.92 17.81 10.20
N ASP A 87 1.60 17.86 10.16
CA ASP A 87 0.79 18.73 9.31
C ASP A 87 -0.28 19.47 10.15
N GLU A 88 -0.62 20.70 9.79
CA GLU A 88 -1.68 21.47 10.46
C GLU A 88 -3.06 20.79 10.32
N ALA A 89 -3.22 19.95 9.31
CA ALA A 89 -4.39 19.11 9.10
C ALA A 89 -4.47 17.88 10.01
N ASP A 90 -3.39 17.53 10.74
CA ASP A 90 -3.34 16.41 11.69
C ASP A 90 -4.07 16.77 13.01
N LYS A 91 -5.28 17.29 12.88
CA LYS A 91 -6.12 17.70 14.00
C LYS A 91 -6.75 16.48 14.66
N GLY A 92 -7.02 16.62 15.95
CA GLY A 92 -7.88 15.72 16.71
C GLY A 92 -8.73 16.51 17.70
N ILE A 93 -9.53 15.80 18.49
CA ILE A 93 -10.22 16.39 19.64
C ILE A 93 -9.35 16.29 20.89
N GLN A 94 -9.23 17.39 21.62
CA GLN A 94 -8.39 17.52 22.81
C GLN A 94 -9.23 17.98 24.00
N THR A 95 -9.00 17.39 25.16
CA THR A 95 -9.52 17.87 26.45
C THR A 95 -8.84 19.18 26.83
N SER A 96 -9.62 20.21 27.18
CA SER A 96 -9.07 21.57 27.33
C SER A 96 -9.00 22.12 28.75
N GLU A 97 -9.66 21.46 29.69
CA GLU A 97 -9.79 21.88 31.08
C GLU A 97 -9.39 20.74 32.02
N ASP A 98 -8.64 21.09 33.07
CA ASP A 98 -8.24 20.17 34.13
C ASP A 98 -9.41 19.85 35.07
N ALA A 99 -9.39 18.64 35.64
CA ALA A 99 -10.36 18.19 36.63
C ALA A 99 -11.84 18.27 36.18
N ARG A 100 -12.10 18.05 34.89
CA ARG A 100 -13.44 17.95 34.29
C ARG A 100 -13.80 16.54 33.84
N PHE A 101 -15.09 16.27 33.73
CA PHE A 101 -15.58 15.05 33.08
C PHE A 101 -15.63 15.25 31.57
N TYR A 102 -15.29 14.20 30.83
CA TYR A 102 -15.37 14.19 29.37
C TYR A 102 -16.18 12.99 28.91
N GLY A 103 -17.06 13.22 27.95
CA GLY A 103 -17.85 12.21 27.30
C GLY A 103 -18.14 12.68 25.89
N ALA A 104 -17.97 11.81 24.92
CA ALA A 104 -18.36 12.04 23.54
C ALA A 104 -18.63 10.66 22.92
N SER A 105 -19.67 10.57 22.09
CA SER A 105 -19.99 9.34 21.37
C SER A 105 -20.36 9.67 19.94
N ALA A 106 -19.92 8.82 19.01
CA ALA A 106 -20.31 8.91 17.60
C ALA A 106 -21.16 7.69 17.25
N LYS A 107 -22.18 7.92 16.44
CA LYS A 107 -23.06 6.84 15.96
C LYS A 107 -22.36 6.04 14.88
N LEU A 108 -22.51 4.72 14.93
CA LEU A 108 -22.13 3.83 13.82
C LEU A 108 -23.22 3.88 12.74
N GLU A 109 -22.82 4.07 11.49
CA GLU A 109 -23.74 4.00 10.34
C GLU A 109 -24.29 2.57 10.15
N LYS A 110 -23.45 1.57 10.40
CA LYS A 110 -23.82 0.15 10.28
C LYS A 110 -23.49 -0.57 11.59
N THR A 111 -24.51 -1.16 12.20
CA THR A 111 -24.32 -2.11 13.30
C THR A 111 -23.61 -3.36 12.77
N PHE A 112 -22.66 -3.87 13.55
CA PHE A 112 -21.91 -5.08 13.21
C PHE A 112 -21.72 -5.98 14.43
N ASN A 113 -21.38 -7.24 14.17
CA ASN A 113 -20.93 -8.20 15.17
C ASN A 113 -19.55 -8.69 14.76
N SER A 114 -18.59 -8.72 15.69
CA SER A 114 -17.22 -9.18 15.45
C SER A 114 -17.04 -10.69 15.62
N SER A 115 -18.07 -11.42 16.03
CA SER A 115 -18.03 -12.88 16.10
C SER A 115 -18.38 -13.51 14.74
N ASP A 116 -17.78 -14.67 14.46
CA ASP A 116 -18.03 -15.47 13.25
C ASP A 116 -19.41 -16.18 13.27
N GLY A 117 -20.41 -15.62 13.96
CA GLY A 117 -21.77 -16.14 13.99
C GLY A 117 -21.94 -17.49 14.70
N LYS A 118 -21.19 -17.73 15.79
CA LYS A 118 -21.48 -18.82 16.73
C LYS A 118 -22.37 -18.38 17.89
#